data_AF-A0A7J4NV00-F1
#
_entry.id   AF-A0A7J4NV00-F1
#
_cell.length_a   1.000
_cell.length_b   1.000
_cell.length_c   1.000
_cell.angle_alpha   90.00
_cell.angle_beta   90.00
_cell.angle_gamma   90.00
#
_symmetry.space_group_name_H-M   'P 1'
#
loop_
_entity.id
_entity.type
_entity.pdbx_description
1 polymer ?
#
loop_
_entity_poly.entity_id
_entity_poly.type
_entity_poly.pdbx_seq_one_letter_code
_entity_poly.pdbx_strand_id
1 'polypeptide(L)'
;MKETKQKKKLNILAVNMMLLIMIISLIVPAVASENQEKYGILVIAHGSPSESWCSPVRDTVAEVDLPYPVELGFLEFVPNETINDAVERLDDAGVTKIIAVPLFISSHSSHIQEIEYVIGLRDTLPMTAEQVVVEGVKMERTVAPKNNQYVISYMPLEAGTDGSMRATGHPGDEEEEELVPIDTDAEIILTGAMDDHWLVAGIVADRTADLVVNPENETLVLVAHGTDEEDNFAGWVNSTSSLADQARLKLAYWSDPAIGLAGTQAAFIHHDETLHPEFTLRPVVENATGPVVVPLMVSEGYFTGTKIPGLLENLTYAYDGNALTPHPNVAEWIEMSAAKESTDLTLQIYDEGELLDITLDDLAEAHGHVCPCVASAFKASQTAFKAWDGIPARGNLEIVSAHPSDGHNETFEYILDSSEDVTVNLPDGTDILNLTENNYHYSFVEISTGDMVVVSVKDDIFPDGFFEMRMKCKTNVSTPDEKSAFKLAKNEIKEKILYLPAEEVFEVEYIKGGSSTELTAEIIPAISMTVTTSSVDFGKV
;
A
#
# COMPACT_ATOMS: atom_id res chain seq x y z
N MET A 1 59.39 -53.17 -21.35
CA MET A 1 58.66 -52.57 -22.50
C MET A 1 57.13 -52.77 -22.47
N LYS A 2 56.57 -53.78 -21.79
CA LYS A 2 55.10 -53.98 -21.69
C LYS A 2 54.42 -53.11 -20.61
N GLU A 3 55.04 -52.91 -19.45
CA GLU A 3 54.46 -52.10 -18.36
C GLU A 3 54.30 -50.62 -18.70
N THR A 4 55.21 -50.05 -19.48
CA THR A 4 55.19 -48.63 -19.85
C THR A 4 54.04 -48.29 -20.83
N LYS A 5 53.62 -49.26 -21.66
CA LYS A 5 52.45 -49.11 -22.54
C LYS A 5 51.13 -49.21 -21.77
N GLN A 6 51.09 -49.99 -20.69
CA GLN A 6 49.87 -50.19 -19.89
C GLN A 6 49.58 -48.98 -19.00
N LYS A 7 50.61 -48.37 -18.38
CA LYS A 7 50.48 -47.10 -17.65
C LYS A 7 50.08 -45.92 -18.54
N LYS A 8 50.61 -45.84 -19.77
CA LYS A 8 50.17 -44.82 -20.75
C LYS A 8 48.72 -44.98 -21.18
N LYS A 9 48.24 -46.22 -21.37
CA LYS A 9 46.83 -46.48 -21.68
C LYS A 9 45.90 -46.17 -20.51
N LEU A 10 46.32 -46.45 -19.28
CA LEU A 10 45.53 -46.15 -18.07
C LEU A 10 45.40 -44.64 -17.83
N ASN A 11 46.47 -43.87 -18.05
CA ASN A 11 46.43 -42.42 -17.92
C ASN A 11 45.61 -41.73 -19.03
N ILE A 12 45.64 -42.24 -20.27
CA ILE A 12 44.79 -41.70 -21.35
C ILE A 12 43.31 -42.03 -21.10
N LEU A 13 43.02 -43.21 -20.54
CA LEU A 13 41.65 -43.59 -20.17
C LEU A 13 41.12 -42.74 -19.02
N ALA A 14 41.94 -42.45 -18.01
CA ALA A 14 41.57 -41.59 -16.88
C ALA A 14 41.37 -40.12 -17.31
N VAL A 15 42.23 -39.59 -18.19
CA VAL A 15 42.07 -38.22 -18.73
C VAL A 15 40.84 -38.12 -19.63
N ASN A 16 40.56 -39.11 -20.47
CA ASN A 16 39.35 -39.11 -21.29
C ASN A 16 38.07 -39.32 -20.47
N MET A 17 38.11 -40.08 -19.36
CA MET A 17 36.98 -40.24 -18.46
C MET A 17 36.72 -38.98 -17.63
N MET A 18 37.76 -38.25 -17.25
CA MET A 18 37.66 -36.96 -16.56
C MET A 18 37.15 -35.85 -17.50
N LEU A 19 37.54 -35.87 -18.79
CA LEU A 19 37.00 -34.98 -19.81
C LEU A 19 35.54 -35.30 -20.15
N LEU A 20 35.15 -36.59 -20.15
CA LEU A 20 33.77 -37.01 -20.36
C LEU A 20 32.86 -36.64 -19.18
N ILE A 21 33.36 -36.68 -17.94
CA ILE A 21 32.62 -36.20 -16.76
C ILE A 21 32.50 -34.67 -16.78
N MET A 22 33.52 -33.93 -17.24
CA MET A 22 33.42 -32.47 -17.45
C MET A 22 32.44 -32.09 -18.58
N ILE A 23 32.34 -32.90 -19.64
CA ILE A 23 31.41 -32.64 -20.75
C ILE A 23 29.97 -33.08 -20.39
N ILE A 24 29.78 -34.10 -19.55
CA ILE A 24 28.46 -34.48 -19.03
C ILE A 24 27.98 -33.49 -17.94
N SER A 25 28.90 -32.81 -17.23
CA SER A 25 28.56 -31.68 -16.35
C SER A 25 28.18 -30.39 -17.10
N LEU A 26 28.38 -30.33 -18.41
CA LEU A 26 27.97 -29.22 -19.29
C LEU A 26 26.66 -29.50 -20.03
N ILE A 27 26.02 -30.64 -19.75
CA ILE A 27 24.67 -30.99 -20.25
C ILE A 27 23.85 -31.40 -19.03
N VAL A 28 23.74 -30.50 -18.06
CA VAL A 28 22.50 -30.41 -17.30
C VAL A 28 21.48 -30.01 -18.37
N PRO A 29 20.45 -30.82 -18.69
CA PRO A 29 19.34 -30.27 -19.44
C PRO A 29 18.93 -29.05 -18.64
N ALA A 30 18.80 -27.89 -19.30
CA ALA A 30 18.01 -26.82 -18.75
C ALA A 30 16.64 -27.45 -18.47
N VAL A 31 16.48 -27.98 -17.26
CA VAL A 31 15.21 -27.97 -16.56
C VAL A 31 14.82 -26.52 -16.73
N ALA A 32 13.77 -26.30 -17.52
CA ALA A 32 13.19 -24.99 -17.67
C ALA A 32 13.27 -24.36 -16.29
N SER A 33 13.99 -23.24 -16.19
CA SER A 33 13.79 -22.36 -15.04
C SER A 33 12.29 -22.28 -14.93
N GLU A 34 11.71 -22.84 -13.87
CA GLU A 34 10.39 -22.38 -13.45
C GLU A 34 10.53 -20.87 -13.49
N ASN A 35 9.68 -20.24 -14.29
CA ASN A 35 9.78 -18.83 -14.61
C ASN A 35 9.49 -18.10 -13.29
N GLN A 36 10.51 -17.96 -12.43
CA GLN A 36 10.36 -17.30 -11.14
C GLN A 36 9.89 -15.90 -11.47
N GLU A 37 8.69 -15.57 -10.99
CA GLU A 37 8.10 -14.27 -11.20
C GLU A 37 9.09 -13.21 -10.72
N LYS A 38 9.51 -12.34 -11.64
CA LYS A 38 10.33 -11.18 -11.33
C LYS A 38 9.43 -9.97 -11.39
N TYR A 39 9.07 -9.48 -10.22
CA TYR A 39 8.27 -8.27 -10.08
C TYR A 39 9.09 -7.02 -10.43
N GLY A 40 8.43 -6.07 -11.07
CA GLY A 40 8.88 -4.69 -11.24
C GLY A 40 7.72 -3.74 -10.99
N ILE A 41 8.00 -2.53 -10.50
CA ILE A 41 6.98 -1.55 -10.14
C ILE A 41 7.03 -0.41 -11.15
N LEU A 42 5.90 -0.15 -11.78
CA LEU A 42 5.70 0.97 -12.68
C LEU A 42 4.85 2.02 -11.96
N VAL A 43 5.47 3.09 -11.47
CA VAL A 43 4.73 4.23 -10.92
C VAL A 43 4.30 5.12 -12.08
N ILE A 44 3.00 5.41 -12.17
CA ILE A 44 2.43 6.20 -13.27
C ILE A 44 1.92 7.53 -12.74
N ALA A 45 2.47 8.64 -13.20
CA ALA A 45 2.01 9.98 -12.85
C ALA A 45 1.49 10.71 -14.10
N HIS A 46 0.65 11.73 -13.93
CA HIS A 46 0.12 12.49 -15.06
C HIS A 46 1.22 13.15 -15.90
N GLY A 47 2.12 13.88 -15.25
CA GLY A 47 3.15 14.68 -15.92
C GLY A 47 2.72 16.13 -16.14
N SER A 48 3.71 16.99 -16.35
CA SER A 48 3.53 18.42 -16.57
C SER A 48 4.71 18.97 -17.38
N PRO A 49 4.51 20.01 -18.22
CA PRO A 49 5.64 20.73 -18.79
C PRO A 49 6.47 21.48 -17.72
N SER A 50 5.92 21.69 -16.51
CA SER A 50 6.60 22.39 -15.43
C SER A 50 7.46 21.45 -14.59
N GLU A 51 8.77 21.68 -14.59
CA GLU A 51 9.69 20.85 -13.81
C GLU A 51 9.52 21.01 -12.29
N SER A 52 8.98 22.15 -11.84
CA SER A 52 8.61 22.33 -10.43
C SER A 52 7.48 21.40 -9.98
N TRP A 53 6.69 20.87 -10.92
CA TRP A 53 5.65 19.88 -10.65
C TRP A 53 6.22 18.47 -10.71
N CYS A 54 7.08 18.18 -11.70
CA CYS A 54 7.64 16.84 -11.93
C CYS A 54 8.74 16.47 -10.92
N SER A 55 9.60 17.40 -10.50
CA SER A 55 10.72 17.11 -9.57
C SER A 55 10.24 16.51 -8.24
N PRO A 56 9.24 17.05 -7.53
CA PRO A 56 8.74 16.42 -6.30
C PRO A 56 8.22 14.99 -6.50
N VAL A 57 7.62 14.70 -7.65
CA VAL A 57 7.16 13.34 -7.98
C VAL A 57 8.34 12.41 -8.17
N ARG A 58 9.36 12.83 -8.94
CA ARG A 58 10.59 12.03 -9.11
C ARG A 58 11.30 11.79 -7.78
N ASP A 59 11.42 12.83 -6.96
CA ASP A 59 12.07 12.75 -5.65
C ASP A 59 11.32 11.75 -4.76
N THR A 60 9.99 11.79 -4.72
CA THR A 60 9.19 10.80 -3.98
C THR A 60 9.37 9.37 -4.49
N VAL A 61 9.37 9.14 -5.81
CA VAL A 61 9.57 7.79 -6.36
C VAL A 61 10.99 7.27 -6.08
N ALA A 62 11.98 8.16 -6.03
CA ALA A 62 13.36 7.79 -5.69
C ALA A 62 13.54 7.34 -4.23
N GLU A 63 12.63 7.71 -3.33
CA GLU A 63 12.63 7.30 -1.92
C GLU A 63 11.88 5.98 -1.67
N VAL A 64 11.22 5.39 -2.68
CA VAL A 64 10.53 4.10 -2.57
C VAL A 64 11.54 2.98 -2.31
N ASP A 65 11.39 2.27 -1.19
CA ASP A 65 12.25 1.17 -0.78
C ASP A 65 11.54 -0.18 -0.96
N LEU A 66 11.74 -0.80 -2.13
CA LEU A 66 11.23 -2.12 -2.46
C LEU A 66 12.35 -3.04 -2.96
N PRO A 67 12.23 -4.36 -2.76
CA PRO A 67 13.20 -5.32 -3.28
C PRO A 67 13.09 -5.56 -4.80
N TYR A 68 12.38 -4.67 -5.52
CA TYR A 68 12.06 -4.77 -6.94
C TYR A 68 12.55 -3.51 -7.69
N PRO A 69 12.87 -3.60 -8.98
CA PRO A 69 13.09 -2.41 -9.80
C PRO A 69 11.84 -1.53 -9.79
N VAL A 70 12.01 -0.23 -9.52
CA VAL A 70 10.94 0.78 -9.52
C VAL A 70 11.24 1.80 -10.60
N GLU A 71 10.29 2.02 -11.51
CA GLU A 71 10.43 2.95 -12.62
C GLU A 71 9.23 3.91 -12.68
N LEU A 72 9.52 5.19 -12.89
CA LEU A 72 8.51 6.23 -13.09
C LEU A 72 8.25 6.43 -14.58
N GLY A 73 6.97 6.39 -14.96
CA GLY A 73 6.47 6.80 -16.27
C GLY A 73 5.42 7.89 -16.15
N PHE A 74 5.56 8.95 -16.95
CA PHE A 74 4.56 10.00 -17.10
C PHE A 74 3.61 9.69 -18.25
N LEU A 75 2.32 9.97 -18.05
CA LEU A 75 1.28 9.81 -19.06
C LEU A 75 1.40 10.85 -20.18
N GLU A 76 1.75 12.09 -19.84
CA GLU A 76 1.82 13.22 -20.77
C GLU A 76 3.00 14.17 -20.47
N PHE A 77 3.34 15.01 -21.45
CA PHE A 77 4.22 16.20 -21.35
C PHE A 77 5.71 15.99 -21.05
N VAL A 78 6.12 14.82 -20.55
CA VAL A 78 7.51 14.58 -20.11
C VAL A 78 8.22 13.63 -21.07
N PRO A 79 8.87 14.15 -22.13
CA PRO A 79 9.52 13.31 -23.13
C PRO A 79 10.71 12.54 -22.54
N ASN A 80 10.90 11.29 -22.99
CA ASN A 80 11.92 10.33 -22.53
C ASN A 80 11.74 9.79 -21.10
N GLU A 81 10.63 10.12 -20.46
CA GLU A 81 10.21 9.57 -19.17
C GLU A 81 8.75 9.10 -19.25
N THR A 82 8.34 8.62 -20.42
CA THR A 82 6.96 8.14 -20.66
C THR A 82 6.71 6.79 -19.99
N ILE A 83 5.44 6.38 -19.92
CA ILE A 83 5.06 5.01 -19.52
C ILE A 83 5.81 3.97 -20.37
N ASN A 84 5.90 4.17 -21.68
CA ASN A 84 6.62 3.27 -22.59
C ASN A 84 8.11 3.18 -22.27
N ASP A 85 8.77 4.32 -22.00
CA ASP A 85 10.20 4.34 -21.64
C ASP A 85 10.46 3.63 -20.30
N ALA A 86 9.54 3.77 -19.35
CA ALA A 86 9.61 3.09 -18.05
C ALA A 86 9.46 1.58 -18.18
N VAL A 87 8.50 1.11 -18.99
CA VAL A 87 8.31 -0.31 -19.27
C VAL A 87 9.51 -0.90 -20.00
N GLU A 88 10.11 -0.20 -20.97
CA GLU A 88 11.34 -0.65 -21.64
C GLU A 88 12.48 -0.90 -20.64
N ARG A 89 12.64 -0.03 -19.63
CA ARG A 89 13.64 -0.23 -18.57
C ARG A 89 13.35 -1.42 -17.66
N LEU A 90 12.07 -1.68 -17.36
CA LEU A 90 11.66 -2.87 -16.61
C LEU A 90 11.91 -4.16 -17.43
N ASP A 91 11.60 -4.15 -18.72
CA ASP A 91 11.87 -5.26 -19.64
C ASP A 91 13.37 -5.54 -19.76
N ASP A 92 14.20 -4.50 -19.88
CA ASP A 92 15.66 -4.59 -19.88
C ASP A 92 16.21 -5.16 -18.57
N ALA A 93 15.52 -4.94 -17.44
CA ALA A 93 15.82 -5.56 -16.15
C ALA A 93 15.36 -7.03 -16.04
N GLY A 94 14.66 -7.55 -17.06
CA GLY A 94 14.15 -8.91 -17.12
C GLY A 94 12.96 -9.16 -16.19
N VAL A 95 12.18 -8.11 -15.91
CA VAL A 95 10.90 -8.20 -15.21
C VAL A 95 9.94 -9.06 -16.04
N THR A 96 9.17 -9.91 -15.37
CA THR A 96 8.15 -10.76 -16.01
C THR A 96 6.74 -10.41 -15.56
N LYS A 97 6.61 -9.60 -14.49
CA LYS A 97 5.34 -9.17 -13.92
C LYS A 97 5.48 -7.73 -13.43
N ILE A 98 4.70 -6.82 -13.99
CA ILE A 98 4.70 -5.39 -13.65
C ILE A 98 3.49 -5.09 -12.77
N ILE A 99 3.72 -4.46 -11.63
CA ILE A 99 2.66 -3.85 -10.83
C ILE A 99 2.64 -2.36 -11.17
N ALA A 100 1.61 -1.94 -11.91
CA ALA A 100 1.39 -0.57 -12.30
C ALA A 100 0.60 0.17 -11.20
N VAL A 101 1.22 1.19 -10.61
CA VAL A 101 0.71 1.98 -9.47
C VAL A 101 0.38 3.40 -9.94
N PRO A 102 -0.91 3.76 -10.12
CA PRO A 102 -1.29 5.10 -10.57
C PRO A 102 -1.17 6.13 -9.43
N LEU A 103 -0.17 7.00 -9.48
CA LEU A 103 -0.02 8.16 -8.60
C LEU A 103 -1.02 9.27 -9.00
N PHE A 104 -2.30 8.97 -8.81
CA PHE A 104 -3.45 9.81 -9.12
C PHE A 104 -4.37 9.89 -7.89
N ILE A 105 -5.07 11.02 -7.74
CA ILE A 105 -5.93 11.25 -6.57
C ILE A 105 -7.10 10.27 -6.49
N SER A 106 -7.69 9.89 -7.62
CA SER A 106 -8.82 8.97 -7.62
C SER A 106 -8.82 8.00 -8.80
N SER A 107 -9.24 6.75 -8.51
CA SER A 107 -9.49 5.71 -9.51
C SER A 107 -10.65 6.05 -10.45
N HIS A 108 -11.44 7.09 -10.12
CA HIS A 108 -12.53 7.62 -10.94
C HIS A 108 -12.08 8.79 -11.83
N SER A 109 -10.77 8.95 -12.07
CA SER A 109 -10.26 9.89 -13.06
C SER A 109 -10.40 9.31 -14.47
N SER A 110 -10.71 10.18 -15.45
CA SER A 110 -10.71 9.83 -16.87
C SER A 110 -9.35 9.30 -17.34
N HIS A 111 -8.25 9.81 -16.76
CA HIS A 111 -6.88 9.37 -17.04
C HIS A 111 -6.61 7.90 -16.72
N ILE A 112 -7.37 7.27 -15.81
CA ILE A 112 -7.23 5.83 -15.53
C ILE A 112 -7.55 5.01 -16.79
N GLN A 113 -8.54 5.45 -17.58
CA GLN A 113 -8.89 4.78 -18.83
C GLN A 113 -7.78 4.94 -19.89
N GLU A 114 -7.14 6.11 -19.93
CA GLU A 114 -6.00 6.40 -20.80
C GLU A 114 -4.81 5.51 -20.42
N ILE A 115 -4.53 5.37 -19.12
CA ILE A 115 -3.51 4.45 -18.60
C ILE A 115 -3.82 3.02 -19.01
N GLU A 116 -5.04 2.50 -18.73
CA GLU A 116 -5.46 1.16 -19.12
C GLU A 116 -5.24 0.88 -20.61
N TYR A 117 -5.49 1.86 -21.47
CA TYR A 117 -5.23 1.74 -22.90
C TYR A 117 -3.73 1.69 -23.21
N VAL A 118 -2.92 2.58 -22.63
CA VAL A 118 -1.46 2.61 -22.83
C VAL A 118 -0.81 1.31 -22.33
N ILE A 119 -1.27 0.75 -21.21
CA ILE A 119 -0.72 -0.51 -20.66
C ILE A 119 -1.39 -1.77 -21.23
N GLY A 120 -2.25 -1.64 -22.25
CA GLY A 120 -2.83 -2.78 -22.97
C GLY A 120 -3.95 -3.54 -22.24
N LEU A 121 -4.52 -2.98 -21.17
CA LEU A 121 -5.68 -3.55 -20.46
C LEU A 121 -7.02 -3.14 -21.10
N ARG A 122 -7.00 -2.26 -22.11
CA ARG A 122 -8.18 -1.77 -22.82
C ARG A 122 -7.88 -1.49 -24.30
N ASP A 123 -8.82 -1.84 -25.18
CA ASP A 123 -8.66 -1.67 -26.64
C ASP A 123 -9.08 -0.29 -27.17
N THR A 124 -10.00 0.42 -26.49
CA THR A 124 -10.62 1.65 -27.01
C THR A 124 -10.83 2.69 -25.91
N LEU A 125 -10.57 3.96 -26.23
CA LEU A 125 -10.87 5.10 -25.36
C LEU A 125 -12.17 5.82 -25.76
N PRO A 126 -12.92 6.37 -24.78
CA PRO A 126 -13.95 7.35 -25.07
C PRO A 126 -13.31 8.60 -25.69
N MET A 127 -14.03 9.24 -26.60
CA MET A 127 -13.61 10.55 -27.10
C MET A 127 -13.96 11.60 -26.06
N THR A 128 -12.97 12.36 -25.63
CA THR A 128 -13.13 13.42 -24.64
C THR A 128 -12.70 14.76 -25.23
N ALA A 129 -13.32 15.83 -24.73
CA ALA A 129 -12.94 17.20 -25.01
C ALA A 129 -13.18 18.00 -23.74
N GLU A 130 -12.12 18.55 -23.17
CA GLU A 130 -12.15 19.22 -21.87
C GLU A 130 -11.31 20.50 -21.90
N GLN A 131 -11.67 21.46 -21.05
CA GLN A 131 -10.92 22.69 -20.91
C GLN A 131 -9.91 22.55 -19.78
N VAL A 132 -8.64 22.49 -20.13
CA VAL A 132 -7.53 22.35 -19.18
C VAL A 132 -6.72 23.64 -19.14
N VAL A 133 -5.85 23.75 -18.12
CA VAL A 133 -4.89 24.84 -18.04
C VAL A 133 -3.49 24.29 -18.02
N VAL A 134 -2.72 24.59 -19.08
CA VAL A 134 -1.32 24.17 -19.23
C VAL A 134 -0.45 25.42 -19.12
N GLU A 135 0.41 25.46 -18.09
CA GLU A 135 1.24 26.64 -17.75
C GLU A 135 0.45 27.96 -17.66
N GLY A 136 -0.77 27.92 -17.13
CA GLY A 136 -1.62 29.11 -16.99
C GLY A 136 -2.36 29.52 -18.27
N VAL A 137 -2.18 28.80 -19.39
CA VAL A 137 -2.91 29.03 -20.64
C VAL A 137 -4.08 28.05 -20.72
N LYS A 138 -5.29 28.57 -21.00
CA LYS A 138 -6.48 27.75 -21.22
C LYS A 138 -6.40 27.06 -22.59
N MET A 139 -6.45 25.74 -22.57
CA MET A 139 -6.43 24.88 -23.75
C MET A 139 -7.68 24.02 -23.79
N GLU A 140 -8.14 23.68 -24.99
CA GLU A 140 -9.00 22.53 -25.22
C GLU A 140 -8.09 21.30 -25.39
N ARG A 141 -8.21 20.33 -24.49
CA ARG A 141 -7.56 19.02 -24.57
C ARG A 141 -8.56 18.02 -25.15
N THR A 142 -8.19 17.31 -26.20
CA THR A 142 -9.07 16.31 -26.83
C THR A 142 -8.39 14.97 -26.98
N VAL A 143 -9.08 13.88 -26.66
CA VAL A 143 -8.66 12.51 -26.96
C VAL A 143 -9.46 12.00 -28.17
N ALA A 144 -8.77 11.68 -29.26
CA ALA A 144 -9.42 11.22 -30.49
C ALA A 144 -8.61 10.14 -31.22
N PRO A 145 -9.27 9.22 -31.93
CA PRO A 145 -8.57 8.23 -32.74
C PRO A 145 -7.94 8.88 -33.99
N LYS A 146 -6.66 8.57 -34.23
CA LYS A 146 -5.88 8.97 -35.41
C LYS A 146 -4.99 7.81 -35.85
N ASN A 147 -5.08 7.42 -37.13
CA ASN A 147 -4.23 6.37 -37.73
C ASN A 147 -4.16 5.04 -36.95
N ASN A 148 -5.29 4.53 -36.45
CA ASN A 148 -5.40 3.31 -35.62
C ASN A 148 -4.80 3.40 -34.21
N GLN A 149 -4.46 4.60 -33.75
CA GLN A 149 -4.09 4.89 -32.36
C GLN A 149 -4.95 6.04 -31.82
N TYR A 150 -4.76 6.41 -30.57
CA TYR A 150 -5.37 7.60 -29.99
C TYR A 150 -4.31 8.69 -29.85
N VAL A 151 -4.73 9.94 -30.03
CA VAL A 151 -3.88 11.12 -29.90
C VAL A 151 -4.57 12.08 -28.96
N ILE A 152 -3.77 12.70 -28.09
CA ILE A 152 -4.15 13.83 -27.27
C ILE A 152 -3.73 15.09 -28.01
N SER A 153 -4.65 16.02 -28.21
CA SER A 153 -4.39 17.29 -28.88
C SER A 153 -4.67 18.46 -27.95
N TYR A 154 -3.81 19.48 -27.99
CA TYR A 154 -3.90 20.70 -27.19
C TYR A 154 -4.11 21.91 -28.09
N MET A 155 -5.26 22.57 -27.96
CA MET A 155 -5.60 23.78 -28.73
C MET A 155 -5.83 24.99 -27.82
N PRO A 156 -5.09 26.10 -27.97
CA PRO A 156 -5.35 27.32 -27.21
C PRO A 156 -6.75 27.88 -27.46
N LEU A 157 -7.51 28.13 -26.38
CA LEU A 157 -8.85 28.71 -26.46
C LEU A 157 -8.83 30.21 -26.79
N GLU A 158 -7.70 30.89 -26.59
CA GLU A 158 -7.48 32.29 -26.97
C GLU A 158 -6.15 32.45 -27.71
N ALA A 159 -6.15 33.14 -28.86
CA ALA A 159 -4.91 33.52 -29.54
C ALA A 159 -4.26 34.67 -28.73
N GLY A 160 -3.08 34.43 -28.15
CA GLY A 160 -2.39 35.41 -27.31
C GLY A 160 -2.31 36.79 -27.97
N THR A 161 -2.80 37.82 -27.27
CA THR A 161 -2.64 39.23 -27.67
C THR A 161 -1.35 39.86 -27.14
N ASP A 162 -0.52 39.10 -26.43
CA ASP A 162 0.87 39.47 -26.15
C ASP A 162 1.82 38.64 -27.00
N GLY A 163 2.71 39.33 -27.71
CA GLY A 163 3.74 38.72 -28.53
C GLY A 163 4.96 38.32 -27.71
N SER A 164 4.80 37.70 -26.55
CA SER A 164 5.94 37.06 -25.88
C SER A 164 6.27 35.75 -26.60
N MET A 165 7.44 35.72 -27.24
CA MET A 165 7.97 34.54 -27.89
C MET A 165 8.16 33.43 -26.84
N ARG A 166 7.38 32.35 -26.92
CA ARG A 166 7.77 31.06 -26.34
C ARG A 166 8.99 30.55 -27.09
N ALA A 167 10.02 30.17 -26.35
CA ALA A 167 11.27 29.66 -26.89
C ALA A 167 11.16 28.16 -27.22
N THR A 168 10.19 27.77 -28.06
CA THR A 168 10.10 26.53 -28.87
C THR A 168 8.65 26.39 -29.35
N GLY A 169 8.32 26.89 -30.54
CA GLY A 169 7.01 26.66 -31.17
C GLY A 169 6.34 27.94 -31.67
N HIS A 170 5.73 27.90 -32.86
CA HIS A 170 5.03 29.06 -33.42
C HIS A 170 3.69 29.28 -32.68
N PRO A 171 3.20 30.52 -32.55
CA PRO A 171 1.87 30.76 -31.99
C PRO A 171 0.81 30.19 -32.96
N GLY A 172 0.11 29.14 -32.55
CA GLY A 172 -1.03 28.57 -33.28
C GLY A 172 -0.84 27.16 -33.84
N ASP A 173 0.22 26.44 -33.49
CA ASP A 173 0.38 25.03 -33.85
C ASP A 173 -0.34 24.13 -32.81
N GLU A 174 -1.15 23.18 -33.30
CA GLU A 174 -1.71 22.10 -32.49
C GLU A 174 -0.57 21.21 -31.99
N GLU A 175 -0.41 21.09 -30.67
CA GLU A 175 0.51 20.13 -30.07
C GLU A 175 -0.24 18.79 -29.90
N GLU A 176 0.38 17.72 -30.37
CA GLU A 176 -0.19 16.37 -30.35
C GLU A 176 0.76 15.40 -29.66
N GLU A 177 0.22 14.58 -28.76
CA GLU A 177 0.92 13.46 -28.11
C GLU A 177 0.20 12.15 -28.47
N GLU A 178 0.95 11.17 -28.97
CA GLU A 178 0.40 9.86 -29.34
C GLU A 178 0.29 8.97 -28.09
N LEU A 179 -0.89 8.43 -27.83
CA LEU A 179 -1.08 7.36 -26.86
C LEU A 179 -0.74 6.03 -27.55
N VAL A 180 0.47 5.54 -27.29
CA VAL A 180 1.00 4.32 -27.89
C VAL A 180 0.92 3.19 -26.87
N PRO A 181 0.10 2.14 -27.12
CA PRO A 181 0.11 0.95 -26.28
C PRO A 181 1.51 0.35 -26.18
N ILE A 182 1.92 -0.04 -24.97
CA ILE A 182 3.21 -0.67 -24.72
C ILE A 182 3.29 -2.05 -25.39
N ASP A 183 4.52 -2.45 -25.73
CA ASP A 183 4.84 -3.75 -26.30
C ASP A 183 5.76 -4.48 -25.33
N THR A 184 5.20 -5.31 -24.44
CA THR A 184 5.92 -6.09 -23.44
C THR A 184 5.34 -7.50 -23.32
N ASP A 185 6.19 -8.47 -23.01
CA ASP A 185 5.80 -9.84 -22.66
C ASP A 185 5.47 -10.00 -21.16
N ALA A 186 5.73 -8.98 -20.33
CA ALA A 186 5.45 -9.01 -18.91
C ALA A 186 3.94 -8.95 -18.63
N GLU A 187 3.47 -9.74 -17.66
CA GLU A 187 2.09 -9.63 -17.17
C GLU A 187 1.94 -8.32 -16.38
N ILE A 188 0.85 -7.58 -16.59
CA ILE A 188 0.64 -6.29 -15.92
C ILE A 188 -0.58 -6.35 -15.02
N ILE A 189 -0.40 -5.94 -13.77
CA ILE A 189 -1.46 -5.73 -12.79
C ILE A 189 -1.58 -4.23 -12.53
N LEU A 190 -2.74 -3.66 -12.78
CA LEU A 190 -3.04 -2.25 -12.45
C LEU A 190 -3.69 -2.18 -11.07
N THR A 191 -3.06 -1.47 -10.14
CA THR A 191 -3.66 -1.20 -8.81
C THR A 191 -4.71 -0.10 -8.88
N GLY A 192 -5.45 0.09 -7.78
CA GLY A 192 -6.19 1.33 -7.57
C GLY A 192 -5.25 2.54 -7.44
N ALA A 193 -5.80 3.73 -7.64
CA ALA A 193 -5.14 5.00 -7.37
C ALA A 193 -5.14 5.31 -5.85
N MET A 194 -4.78 6.54 -5.47
CA MET A 194 -4.63 6.92 -4.05
C MET A 194 -5.95 6.86 -3.26
N ASP A 195 -7.07 7.27 -3.90
CA ASP A 195 -8.44 7.26 -3.37
C ASP A 195 -8.51 7.70 -1.89
N ASP A 196 -9.13 6.91 -1.01
CA ASP A 196 -9.27 7.21 0.41
C ASP A 196 -8.30 6.45 1.32
N HIS A 197 -7.12 6.13 0.81
CA HIS A 197 -6.12 5.39 1.57
C HIS A 197 -5.67 6.16 2.82
N TRP A 198 -5.54 5.44 3.95
CA TRP A 198 -5.27 6.03 5.26
C TRP A 198 -3.93 6.78 5.34
N LEU A 199 -2.93 6.38 4.55
CA LEU A 199 -1.65 7.09 4.40
C LEU A 199 -1.86 8.51 3.85
N VAL A 200 -2.76 8.66 2.87
CA VAL A 200 -3.13 9.95 2.27
C VAL A 200 -3.93 10.78 3.26
N ALA A 201 -4.83 10.16 4.02
CA ALA A 201 -5.52 10.84 5.13
C ALA A 201 -4.53 11.34 6.19
N GLY A 202 -3.41 10.64 6.41
CA GLY A 202 -2.29 11.10 7.23
C GLY A 202 -1.66 12.38 6.68
N ILE A 203 -1.38 12.44 5.38
CA ILE A 203 -0.87 13.67 4.74
C ILE A 203 -1.84 14.83 4.95
N VAL A 204 -3.13 14.60 4.67
CA VAL A 204 -4.16 15.64 4.84
C VAL A 204 -4.24 16.09 6.30
N ALA A 205 -4.13 15.17 7.28
CA ALA A 205 -4.09 15.51 8.70
C ALA A 205 -2.89 16.42 9.02
N ASP A 206 -1.69 16.06 8.58
CA ASP A 206 -0.47 16.84 8.86
C ASP A 206 -0.54 18.24 8.24
N ARG A 207 -0.95 18.34 6.96
CA ARG A 207 -1.17 19.65 6.30
C ARG A 207 -2.22 20.50 7.01
N THR A 208 -3.27 19.86 7.53
CA THR A 208 -4.31 20.56 8.28
C THR A 208 -3.78 21.05 9.63
N ALA A 209 -3.03 20.22 10.36
CA ALA A 209 -2.46 20.56 11.65
C ALA A 209 -1.55 21.79 11.59
N ASP A 210 -0.76 21.92 10.50
CA ASP A 210 0.13 23.07 10.27
C ASP A 210 -0.61 24.42 10.12
N LEU A 211 -1.88 24.37 9.71
CA LEU A 211 -2.70 25.55 9.41
C LEU A 211 -3.68 25.92 10.54
N VAL A 212 -4.03 24.97 11.39
CA VAL A 212 -5.03 25.13 12.46
C VAL A 212 -4.52 26.03 13.59
N VAL A 213 -5.38 26.89 14.09
CA VAL A 213 -5.09 27.81 15.21
C VAL A 213 -6.13 27.69 16.32
N ASN A 214 -7.40 27.54 15.97
CA ASN A 214 -8.53 27.41 16.90
C ASN A 214 -9.44 26.24 16.48
N PRO A 215 -9.00 25.00 16.70
CA PRO A 215 -9.60 23.82 16.08
C PRO A 215 -11.10 23.67 16.30
N GLU A 216 -11.59 24.00 17.50
CA GLU A 216 -13.00 23.88 17.88
C GLU A 216 -13.93 24.79 17.06
N ASN A 217 -13.37 25.77 16.32
CA ASN A 217 -14.10 26.72 15.49
C ASN A 217 -13.61 26.72 14.03
N GLU A 218 -12.88 25.69 13.62
CA GLU A 218 -12.27 25.59 12.30
C GLU A 218 -12.78 24.33 11.57
N THR A 219 -13.01 24.47 10.27
CA THR A 219 -13.55 23.42 9.39
C THR A 219 -12.51 23.10 8.33
N LEU A 220 -12.11 21.83 8.21
CA LEU A 220 -11.28 21.37 7.10
C LEU A 220 -12.12 21.38 5.81
N VAL A 221 -11.68 22.13 4.81
CA VAL A 221 -12.22 22.07 3.44
C VAL A 221 -11.17 21.42 2.55
N LEU A 222 -11.37 20.15 2.22
CA LEU A 222 -10.48 19.38 1.35
C LEU A 222 -10.89 19.61 -0.11
N VAL A 223 -9.97 20.14 -0.91
CA VAL A 223 -10.24 20.59 -2.28
C VAL A 223 -9.55 19.67 -3.28
N ALA A 224 -10.33 18.83 -3.97
CA ALA A 224 -9.82 17.94 -5.00
C ALA A 224 -10.10 18.49 -6.41
N HIS A 225 -9.48 17.88 -7.43
CA HIS A 225 -9.71 18.26 -8.82
C HIS A 225 -11.19 18.06 -9.22
N GLY A 226 -11.73 16.87 -9.00
CA GLY A 226 -13.08 16.49 -9.43
C GLY A 226 -13.12 16.08 -10.90
N THR A 227 -14.33 15.94 -11.44
CA THR A 227 -14.61 15.51 -12.81
C THR A 227 -15.95 16.07 -13.30
N ASP A 228 -16.02 16.45 -14.57
CA ASP A 228 -17.27 16.80 -15.26
C ASP A 228 -18.04 15.56 -15.76
N GLU A 229 -17.44 14.36 -15.64
CA GLU A 229 -18.09 13.08 -15.96
C GLU A 229 -18.98 12.63 -14.79
N GLU A 230 -20.29 12.82 -14.94
CA GLU A 230 -21.28 12.51 -13.90
C GLU A 230 -21.17 11.08 -13.33
N ASP A 231 -20.95 10.07 -14.18
CA ASP A 231 -20.85 8.67 -13.77
C ASP A 231 -19.67 8.41 -12.81
N ASN A 232 -18.64 9.27 -12.87
CA ASN A 232 -17.43 9.20 -12.04
C ASN A 232 -17.48 10.13 -10.82
N PHE A 233 -18.34 11.14 -10.82
CA PHE A 233 -18.36 12.18 -9.79
C PHE A 233 -18.67 11.63 -8.38
N ALA A 234 -19.57 10.66 -8.28
CA ALA A 234 -19.87 10.02 -7.00
C ALA A 234 -18.63 9.35 -6.35
N GLY A 235 -17.74 8.78 -7.16
CA GLY A 235 -16.48 8.19 -6.68
C GLY A 235 -15.52 9.23 -6.11
N TRP A 236 -15.40 10.39 -6.77
CA TRP A 236 -14.64 11.54 -6.27
C TRP A 236 -15.20 12.09 -4.95
N VAL A 237 -16.52 12.24 -4.85
CA VAL A 237 -17.21 12.68 -3.63
C VAL A 237 -16.93 11.72 -2.48
N ASN A 238 -17.11 10.42 -2.70
CA ASN A 238 -16.93 9.40 -1.68
C ASN A 238 -15.49 9.35 -1.15
N SER A 239 -14.51 9.28 -2.05
CA SER A 239 -13.10 9.21 -1.68
C SER A 239 -12.62 10.48 -0.97
N THR A 240 -12.92 11.66 -1.52
CA THR A 240 -12.50 12.94 -0.94
C THR A 240 -13.16 13.21 0.41
N SER A 241 -14.46 12.90 0.56
CA SER A 241 -15.16 13.06 1.84
C SER A 241 -14.64 12.08 2.89
N SER A 242 -14.38 10.83 2.50
CA SER A 242 -13.76 9.81 3.36
C SER A 242 -12.38 10.28 3.84
N LEU A 243 -11.52 10.80 2.96
CA LEU A 243 -10.22 11.35 3.34
C LEU A 243 -10.32 12.49 4.35
N ALA A 244 -11.21 13.45 4.11
CA ALA A 244 -11.40 14.58 5.02
C ALA A 244 -11.84 14.10 6.42
N ASP A 245 -12.78 13.15 6.48
CA ASP A 245 -13.24 12.58 7.74
C ASP A 245 -12.16 11.74 8.43
N GLN A 246 -11.40 10.93 7.68
CA GLN A 246 -10.28 10.17 8.23
C GLN A 246 -9.20 11.09 8.80
N ALA A 247 -8.84 12.18 8.10
CA ALA A 247 -7.90 13.18 8.58
C ALA A 247 -8.38 13.84 9.88
N ARG A 248 -9.68 14.21 9.95
CA ARG A 248 -10.29 14.73 11.18
C ARG A 248 -10.21 13.73 12.33
N LEU A 249 -10.48 12.44 12.09
CA LEU A 249 -10.40 11.40 13.11
C LEU A 249 -8.97 11.16 13.58
N LYS A 250 -7.98 11.19 12.67
CA LYS A 250 -6.56 11.11 12.99
C LYS A 250 -6.14 12.25 13.91
N LEU A 251 -6.46 13.49 13.53
CA LEU A 251 -6.21 14.67 14.34
C LEU A 251 -6.84 14.59 15.73
N ALA A 252 -8.09 14.13 15.81
CA ALA A 252 -8.84 14.12 17.07
C ALA A 252 -8.41 13.02 18.05
N TYR A 253 -7.90 11.89 17.56
CA TYR A 253 -7.70 10.69 18.39
C TYR A 253 -6.29 10.10 18.35
N TRP A 254 -5.50 10.38 17.31
CA TRP A 254 -4.22 9.74 17.04
C TRP A 254 -3.07 10.73 16.85
N SER A 255 -3.31 12.03 17.11
CA SER A 255 -2.29 13.08 17.10
C SER A 255 -2.01 13.59 18.52
N ASP A 256 -0.77 14.01 18.76
CA ASP A 256 -0.35 14.65 20.01
C ASP A 256 0.26 16.04 19.72
N PRO A 257 -0.37 17.15 20.19
CA PRO A 257 -1.64 17.18 20.91
C PRO A 257 -2.84 16.84 20.01
N ALA A 258 -3.91 16.34 20.61
CA ALA A 258 -5.16 16.06 19.90
C ALA A 258 -5.81 17.36 19.38
N ILE A 259 -6.25 17.34 18.11
CA ILE A 259 -6.84 18.47 17.38
C ILE A 259 -8.29 18.10 17.00
N GLY A 260 -9.26 18.66 17.74
CA GLY A 260 -10.68 18.44 17.50
C GLY A 260 -11.30 19.51 16.60
N LEU A 261 -11.31 19.28 15.28
CA LEU A 261 -11.94 20.19 14.30
C LEU A 261 -13.46 20.27 14.47
N ALA A 262 -14.06 21.42 14.14
CA ALA A 262 -15.51 21.62 14.16
C ALA A 262 -16.24 20.78 13.10
N GLY A 263 -15.56 20.47 11.98
CA GLY A 263 -16.12 19.66 10.91
C GLY A 263 -15.20 19.58 9.69
N THR A 264 -15.72 18.93 8.66
CA THR A 264 -15.05 18.61 7.40
C THR A 264 -16.02 18.88 6.25
N GLN A 265 -15.49 19.33 5.11
CA GLN A 265 -16.21 19.47 3.85
C GLN A 265 -15.31 19.09 2.68
N ALA A 266 -15.89 18.47 1.65
CA ALA A 266 -15.24 18.26 0.36
C ALA A 266 -15.68 19.36 -0.62
N ALA A 267 -14.77 19.78 -1.48
CA ALA A 267 -15.05 20.70 -2.57
C ALA A 267 -14.26 20.30 -3.83
N PHE A 268 -14.80 20.63 -4.99
CA PHE A 268 -14.18 20.29 -6.29
C PHE A 268 -13.96 21.53 -7.14
N ILE A 269 -12.94 21.47 -7.99
CA ILE A 269 -12.63 22.50 -8.99
C ILE A 269 -13.45 22.29 -10.27
N HIS A 270 -13.69 21.02 -10.62
CA HIS A 270 -14.39 20.56 -11.81
C HIS A 270 -15.53 19.61 -11.43
N HIS A 271 -16.75 19.97 -11.81
CA HIS A 271 -17.97 19.17 -11.74
C HIS A 271 -19.14 19.91 -12.38
N ASP A 272 -20.24 19.20 -12.64
CA ASP A 272 -21.51 19.86 -13.02
C ASP A 272 -22.09 20.62 -11.82
N GLU A 273 -21.78 21.91 -11.72
CA GLU A 273 -22.29 22.81 -10.67
C GLU A 273 -23.82 22.97 -10.70
N THR A 274 -24.49 22.62 -11.80
CA THR A 274 -25.96 22.66 -11.88
C THR A 274 -26.56 21.45 -11.18
N LEU A 275 -25.94 20.28 -11.32
CA LEU A 275 -26.38 19.05 -10.67
C LEU A 275 -25.93 18.98 -9.22
N HIS A 276 -24.71 19.43 -8.91
CA HIS A 276 -24.09 19.29 -7.59
C HIS A 276 -23.55 20.62 -7.04
N PRO A 277 -24.39 21.66 -6.88
CA PRO A 277 -23.96 22.96 -6.38
C PRO A 277 -23.36 22.89 -4.96
N GLU A 278 -23.70 21.88 -4.17
CA GLU A 278 -23.25 21.67 -2.79
C GLU A 278 -21.74 21.43 -2.65
N PHE A 279 -21.04 21.01 -3.71
CA PHE A 279 -19.59 20.80 -3.70
C PHE A 279 -18.80 21.95 -4.36
N THR A 280 -19.48 23.04 -4.70
CA THR A 280 -18.83 24.21 -5.31
C THR A 280 -17.92 24.89 -4.31
N LEU A 281 -16.63 24.99 -4.64
CA LEU A 281 -15.58 25.44 -3.72
C LEU A 281 -15.87 26.76 -3.01
N ARG A 282 -16.23 27.81 -3.76
CA ARG A 282 -16.40 29.14 -3.17
C ARG A 282 -17.56 29.19 -2.16
N PRO A 283 -18.78 28.72 -2.47
CA PRO A 283 -19.86 28.62 -1.48
C PRO A 283 -19.53 27.75 -0.27
N VAL A 284 -18.81 26.64 -0.45
CA VAL A 284 -18.38 25.77 0.65
C VAL A 284 -17.50 26.56 1.63
N VAL A 285 -16.44 27.21 1.13
CA VAL A 285 -15.52 28.00 1.97
C VAL A 285 -16.20 29.22 2.59
N GLU A 286 -17.07 29.92 1.87
CA GLU A 286 -17.77 31.10 2.39
C GLU A 286 -18.72 30.77 3.54
N ASN A 287 -19.30 29.57 3.55
CA ASN A 287 -20.23 29.12 4.59
C ASN A 287 -19.56 28.37 5.75
N ALA A 288 -18.31 27.94 5.59
CA ALA A 288 -17.54 27.24 6.60
C ALA A 288 -17.14 28.18 7.75
N THR A 289 -17.09 27.64 8.98
CA THR A 289 -16.57 28.39 10.14
C THR A 289 -15.07 28.17 10.22
N GLY A 290 -14.27 29.25 10.19
CA GLY A 290 -12.81 29.18 10.24
C GLY A 290 -12.23 28.21 9.20
N PRO A 291 -12.48 28.42 7.89
CA PRO A 291 -12.07 27.44 6.87
C PRO A 291 -10.55 27.26 6.83
N VAL A 292 -10.12 26.01 6.98
CA VAL A 292 -8.77 25.53 6.71
C VAL A 292 -8.81 24.78 5.40
N VAL A 293 -8.29 25.39 4.33
CA VAL A 293 -8.37 24.87 2.97
C VAL A 293 -7.11 24.06 2.69
N VAL A 294 -7.26 22.78 2.35
CA VAL A 294 -6.15 21.90 2.00
C VAL A 294 -6.34 21.39 0.57
N PRO A 295 -5.39 21.61 -0.34
CA PRO A 295 -5.50 21.11 -1.70
C PRO A 295 -5.10 19.62 -1.77
N LEU A 296 -5.98 18.78 -2.32
CA LEU A 296 -5.71 17.38 -2.61
C LEU A 296 -5.19 17.26 -4.05
N MET A 297 -3.91 17.56 -4.22
CA MET A 297 -3.18 17.53 -5.50
C MET A 297 -1.90 16.70 -5.34
N VAL A 298 -1.51 15.96 -6.38
CA VAL A 298 -0.28 15.13 -6.33
C VAL A 298 0.93 16.02 -6.05
N SER A 299 1.10 17.09 -6.84
CA SER A 299 2.21 18.05 -6.71
C SER A 299 1.73 19.49 -6.87
N GLU A 300 2.52 20.44 -6.37
CA GLU A 300 2.23 21.87 -6.42
C GLU A 300 2.29 22.41 -7.86
N GLY A 301 1.41 23.36 -8.18
CA GLY A 301 1.37 23.92 -9.53
C GLY A 301 0.27 24.94 -9.73
N TYR A 302 -0.28 25.03 -10.95
CA TYR A 302 -1.31 26.01 -11.30
C TYR A 302 -2.53 25.95 -10.37
N PHE A 303 -2.99 24.74 -10.01
CA PHE A 303 -4.17 24.58 -9.17
C PHE A 303 -3.95 25.14 -7.76
N THR A 304 -2.83 24.78 -7.13
CA THR A 304 -2.51 25.20 -5.77
C THR A 304 -2.08 26.67 -5.71
N GLY A 305 -1.23 27.12 -6.64
CA GLY A 305 -0.67 28.46 -6.63
C GLY A 305 -1.57 29.55 -7.24
N THR A 306 -2.57 29.19 -8.05
CA THR A 306 -3.37 30.18 -8.82
C THR A 306 -4.86 29.91 -8.81
N LYS A 307 -5.31 28.72 -9.22
CA LYS A 307 -6.75 28.44 -9.42
C LYS A 307 -7.54 28.50 -8.11
N ILE A 308 -7.10 27.76 -7.09
CA ILE A 308 -7.78 27.72 -5.78
C ILE A 308 -7.76 29.11 -5.13
N PRO A 309 -6.61 29.80 -4.97
CA PRO A 309 -6.58 31.16 -4.44
C PRO A 309 -7.46 32.14 -5.21
N GLY A 310 -7.48 32.04 -6.55
CA GLY A 310 -8.30 32.89 -7.41
C GLY A 310 -9.81 32.67 -7.23
N LEU A 311 -10.25 31.42 -7.07
CA LEU A 311 -11.66 31.10 -6.78
C LEU A 311 -12.10 31.62 -5.41
N LEU A 312 -11.16 31.73 -4.47
CA LEU A 312 -11.40 32.16 -3.08
C LEU A 312 -10.99 33.62 -2.83
N GLU A 313 -10.79 34.42 -3.89
CA GLU A 313 -10.38 35.82 -3.76
C GLU A 313 -11.37 36.59 -2.87
N ASN A 314 -10.82 37.43 -1.99
CA ASN A 314 -11.52 38.24 -0.99
C ASN A 314 -12.27 37.46 0.12
N LEU A 315 -12.01 36.15 0.28
CA LEU A 315 -12.43 35.37 1.44
C LEU A 315 -11.30 35.28 2.49
N THR A 316 -11.68 35.01 3.74
CA THR A 316 -10.72 34.74 4.84
C THR A 316 -10.68 33.24 5.09
N TYR A 317 -9.52 32.62 4.94
CA TYR A 317 -9.28 31.19 5.13
C TYR A 317 -7.79 30.94 5.38
N ALA A 318 -7.45 29.80 5.99
CA ALA A 318 -6.06 29.33 6.09
C ALA A 318 -5.70 28.50 4.86
N TYR A 319 -4.51 28.74 4.29
CA TYR A 319 -4.01 28.09 3.08
C TYR A 319 -2.50 28.32 2.91
N ASP A 320 -1.75 27.28 2.59
CA ASP A 320 -0.32 27.34 2.26
C ASP A 320 0.00 26.83 0.83
N GLY A 321 -0.93 26.10 0.20
CA GLY A 321 -0.77 25.56 -1.14
C GLY A 321 -0.02 24.23 -1.21
N ASN A 322 0.36 23.64 -0.08
CA ASN A 322 1.15 22.41 -0.03
C ASN A 322 0.36 21.22 -0.59
N ALA A 323 0.99 20.49 -1.51
CA ALA A 323 0.44 19.28 -2.14
C ALA A 323 0.79 17.99 -1.37
N LEU A 324 0.43 16.84 -1.94
CA LEU A 324 0.78 15.53 -1.38
C LEU A 324 2.28 15.27 -1.42
N THR A 325 2.94 15.38 -2.57
CA THR A 325 4.40 15.30 -2.66
C THR A 325 5.03 16.58 -2.12
N PRO A 326 6.18 16.52 -1.42
CA PRO A 326 7.04 15.34 -1.22
C PRO A 326 6.82 14.66 0.15
N HIS A 327 5.59 14.55 0.65
CA HIS A 327 5.33 13.91 1.94
C HIS A 327 5.74 12.41 1.92
N PRO A 328 6.44 11.89 2.94
CA PRO A 328 6.95 10.49 2.95
C PRO A 328 5.85 9.44 2.76
N ASN A 329 4.65 9.65 3.35
CA ASN A 329 3.50 8.76 3.13
C ASN A 329 3.11 8.53 1.66
N VAL A 330 3.57 9.34 0.70
CA VAL A 330 3.35 9.05 -0.72
C VAL A 330 4.23 7.88 -1.18
N ALA A 331 5.50 7.83 -0.77
CA ALA A 331 6.39 6.70 -1.03
C ALA A 331 5.89 5.44 -0.32
N GLU A 332 5.55 5.55 0.98
CA GLU A 332 4.96 4.43 1.74
C GLU A 332 3.65 3.92 1.10
N TRP A 333 2.86 4.81 0.48
CA TRP A 333 1.63 4.40 -0.22
C TRP A 333 1.95 3.62 -1.50
N ILE A 334 2.98 4.02 -2.26
CA ILE A 334 3.45 3.27 -3.43
C ILE A 334 3.93 1.88 -2.99
N GLU A 335 4.74 1.81 -1.94
CA GLU A 335 5.26 0.58 -1.35
C GLU A 335 4.13 -0.36 -0.91
N MET A 336 3.18 0.16 -0.14
CA MET A 336 2.02 -0.59 0.36
C MET A 336 1.14 -1.09 -0.80
N SER A 337 0.95 -0.27 -1.84
CA SER A 337 0.16 -0.66 -3.02
C SER A 337 0.83 -1.77 -3.82
N ALA A 338 2.15 -1.70 -3.98
CA ALA A 338 2.94 -2.76 -4.61
C ALA A 338 3.00 -4.03 -3.75
N ALA A 339 3.15 -3.90 -2.43
CA ALA A 339 3.23 -5.02 -1.50
C ALA A 339 1.92 -5.81 -1.43
N LYS A 340 0.76 -5.15 -1.57
CA LYS A 340 -0.57 -5.80 -1.65
C LYS A 340 -0.65 -6.83 -2.77
N GLU A 341 -0.02 -6.55 -3.92
CA GLU A 341 -0.05 -7.44 -5.09
C GLU A 341 1.11 -8.45 -5.11
N SER A 342 2.25 -8.11 -4.49
CA SER A 342 3.47 -8.94 -4.55
C SER A 342 3.71 -9.82 -3.31
N THR A 343 3.04 -9.57 -2.19
CA THR A 343 3.24 -10.35 -0.96
C THR A 343 2.59 -11.72 -1.09
N ASP A 344 3.41 -12.77 -1.03
CA ASP A 344 2.90 -14.14 -0.88
C ASP A 344 2.30 -14.33 0.52
N LEU A 345 0.97 -14.44 0.57
CA LEU A 345 0.18 -14.69 1.76
C LEU A 345 -0.21 -16.18 1.85
N THR A 346 0.77 -17.04 1.64
CA THR A 346 0.70 -18.50 1.82
C THR A 346 1.63 -18.96 2.96
N LEU A 347 1.14 -19.89 3.77
CA LEU A 347 1.87 -20.57 4.82
C LEU A 347 1.97 -22.05 4.48
N GLN A 348 3.19 -22.60 4.44
CA GLN A 348 3.39 -24.02 4.17
C GLN A 348 3.57 -24.80 5.47
N ILE A 349 2.92 -25.96 5.58
CA ILE A 349 3.05 -26.87 6.73
C ILE A 349 2.89 -28.32 6.26
N TYR A 350 3.60 -29.27 6.87
CA TYR A 350 3.37 -30.69 6.60
C TYR A 350 2.18 -31.22 7.42
N ASP A 351 1.30 -31.97 6.77
CA ASP A 351 0.21 -32.71 7.40
C ASP A 351 0.28 -34.18 6.98
N GLU A 352 0.43 -35.08 7.96
CA GLU A 352 0.66 -36.52 7.75
C GLU A 352 1.73 -36.88 6.66
N GLY A 353 2.68 -35.98 6.43
CA GLY A 353 3.76 -36.14 5.44
C GLY A 353 3.45 -35.56 4.05
N GLU A 354 2.27 -34.99 3.83
CA GLU A 354 1.92 -34.20 2.64
C GLU A 354 2.15 -32.71 2.92
N LEU A 355 2.67 -31.98 1.94
CA LEU A 355 2.86 -30.53 2.07
C LEU A 355 1.53 -29.83 1.79
N LEU A 356 1.06 -29.04 2.75
CA LEU A 356 -0.17 -28.25 2.69
C LEU A 356 0.18 -26.76 2.59
N ASP A 357 -0.47 -26.08 1.64
CA ASP A 357 -0.45 -24.63 1.52
C ASP A 357 -1.74 -24.07 2.17
N ILE A 358 -1.58 -23.20 3.16
CA ILE A 358 -2.68 -22.48 3.83
C ILE A 358 -2.58 -21.02 3.43
N THR A 359 -3.60 -20.51 2.75
CA THR A 359 -3.65 -19.10 2.34
C THR A 359 -4.34 -18.24 3.39
N LEU A 360 -4.11 -16.93 3.35
CA LEU A 360 -4.88 -15.99 4.17
C LEU A 360 -6.39 -16.05 3.86
N ASP A 361 -6.77 -16.35 2.62
CA ASP A 361 -8.17 -16.47 2.20
C ASP A 361 -8.85 -17.70 2.83
N ASP A 362 -8.14 -18.82 2.98
CA ASP A 362 -8.66 -20.00 3.70
C ASP A 362 -9.02 -19.65 5.15
N LEU A 363 -8.16 -18.86 5.80
CA LEU A 363 -8.40 -18.37 7.17
C LEU A 363 -9.53 -17.33 7.21
N ALA A 364 -9.62 -16.48 6.19
CA ALA A 364 -10.72 -15.54 6.05
C ALA A 364 -12.06 -16.26 5.90
N GLU A 365 -12.13 -17.35 5.15
CA GLU A 365 -13.33 -18.18 5.01
C GLU A 365 -13.68 -18.87 6.33
N ALA A 366 -12.68 -19.41 7.04
CA ALA A 366 -12.88 -20.10 8.32
C ALA A 366 -13.38 -19.15 9.44
N HIS A 367 -12.75 -17.98 9.60
CA HIS A 367 -13.09 -16.97 10.61
C HIS A 367 -14.27 -16.07 10.17
N GLY A 368 -14.46 -15.89 8.87
CA GLY A 368 -15.49 -15.07 8.24
C GLY A 368 -15.02 -13.70 7.72
N HIS A 369 -13.81 -13.26 8.08
CA HIS A 369 -13.16 -12.06 7.53
C HIS A 369 -11.68 -12.00 7.97
N VAL A 370 -10.87 -11.16 7.32
CA VAL A 370 -9.51 -10.84 7.81
C VAL A 370 -9.57 -9.63 8.74
N CYS A 371 -9.55 -9.87 10.05
CA CYS A 371 -9.38 -8.84 11.06
C CYS A 371 -7.91 -8.68 11.48
N PRO A 372 -7.53 -7.64 12.24
CA PRO A 372 -6.15 -7.48 12.74
C PRO A 372 -5.63 -8.70 13.50
N CYS A 373 -6.50 -9.43 14.22
CA CYS A 373 -6.11 -10.62 14.96
C CYS A 373 -5.74 -11.79 14.03
N VAL A 374 -6.53 -12.03 12.97
CA VAL A 374 -6.22 -13.05 11.94
C VAL A 374 -4.92 -12.67 11.22
N ALA A 375 -4.78 -11.41 10.80
CA ALA A 375 -3.57 -10.91 10.16
C ALA A 375 -2.32 -11.11 11.04
N SER A 376 -2.41 -10.76 12.32
CA SER A 376 -1.31 -10.92 13.29
C SER A 376 -0.93 -12.38 13.47
N ALA A 377 -1.90 -13.26 13.73
CA ALA A 377 -1.66 -14.69 13.93
C ALA A 377 -1.05 -15.35 12.68
N PHE A 378 -1.61 -15.05 11.50
CA PHE A 378 -1.13 -15.59 10.23
C PHE A 378 0.30 -15.13 9.92
N LYS A 379 0.55 -13.82 9.94
CA LYS A 379 1.88 -13.28 9.62
C LYS A 379 2.93 -13.62 10.66
N ALA A 380 2.56 -13.69 11.95
CA ALA A 380 3.48 -14.19 12.98
C ALA A 380 3.86 -15.66 12.72
N SER A 381 2.90 -16.50 12.32
CA SER A 381 3.18 -17.90 11.93
C SER A 381 4.10 -17.97 10.71
N GLN A 382 3.84 -17.16 9.68
CA GLN A 382 4.67 -17.10 8.48
C GLN A 382 6.11 -16.66 8.81
N THR A 383 6.25 -15.66 9.67
CA THR A 383 7.55 -15.17 10.16
C THR A 383 8.28 -16.24 10.96
N ALA A 384 7.58 -16.94 11.87
CA ALA A 384 8.17 -18.00 12.68
C ALA A 384 8.65 -19.19 11.84
N PHE A 385 7.83 -19.62 10.87
CA PHE A 385 8.16 -20.79 10.05
C PHE A 385 9.35 -20.50 9.13
N LYS A 386 9.47 -19.26 8.64
CA LYS A 386 10.65 -18.80 7.88
C LYS A 386 11.92 -18.70 8.73
N ALA A 387 11.80 -18.63 10.06
CA ALA A 387 12.96 -18.60 10.96
C ALA A 387 13.54 -20.00 11.25
N TRP A 388 12.83 -21.08 10.91
CA TRP A 388 13.29 -22.45 11.08
C TRP A 388 14.03 -23.01 9.87
N ASP A 389 14.91 -23.97 10.13
CA ASP A 389 15.54 -24.80 9.09
C ASP A 389 14.54 -25.84 8.59
N GLY A 390 13.68 -25.45 7.65
CA GLY A 390 12.69 -26.31 7.01
C GLY A 390 11.25 -25.95 7.34
N ILE A 391 10.31 -26.76 6.84
CA ILE A 391 8.88 -26.54 7.01
C ILE A 391 8.38 -27.38 8.20
N PRO A 392 7.69 -26.77 9.18
CA PRO A 392 7.17 -27.51 10.33
C PRO A 392 6.07 -28.50 9.94
N ALA A 393 5.73 -29.40 10.86
CA ALA A 393 4.70 -30.40 10.66
C ALA A 393 3.64 -30.35 11.77
N ARG A 394 2.37 -30.51 11.39
CA ARG A 394 1.27 -30.75 12.33
C ARG A 394 1.60 -31.94 13.24
N GLY A 395 1.23 -31.86 14.52
CA GLY A 395 1.57 -32.85 15.54
C GLY A 395 3.03 -32.84 16.04
N ASN A 396 3.89 -31.97 15.50
CA ASN A 396 5.23 -31.69 16.05
C ASN A 396 5.42 -30.20 16.37
N LEU A 397 4.33 -29.43 16.40
CA LEU A 397 4.34 -28.00 16.63
C LEU A 397 3.27 -27.64 17.66
N GLU A 398 3.67 -26.89 18.68
CA GLU A 398 2.77 -26.26 19.65
C GLU A 398 2.85 -24.73 19.49
N ILE A 399 1.72 -24.04 19.60
CA ILE A 399 1.65 -22.57 19.58
C ILE A 399 1.12 -22.06 20.92
N VAL A 400 1.87 -21.18 21.57
CA VAL A 400 1.46 -20.46 22.77
C VAL A 400 1.17 -19.00 22.42
N SER A 401 -0.08 -18.58 22.58
CA SER A 401 -0.55 -17.22 22.31
C SER A 401 -0.74 -16.41 23.59
N ALA A 402 -0.26 -15.17 23.61
CA ALA A 402 -0.57 -14.21 24.66
C ALA A 402 -1.93 -13.50 24.46
N HIS A 403 -2.70 -13.87 23.44
CA HIS A 403 -3.92 -13.18 23.03
C HIS A 403 -5.18 -14.04 23.20
N PRO A 404 -6.24 -13.56 23.88
CA PRO A 404 -7.44 -14.36 24.18
C PRO A 404 -8.55 -14.32 23.10
N SER A 405 -8.28 -13.79 21.91
CA SER A 405 -9.36 -13.54 20.93
C SER A 405 -9.59 -14.72 20.02
N ASP A 406 -10.85 -14.93 19.65
CA ASP A 406 -11.29 -15.93 18.66
C ASP A 406 -10.47 -15.86 17.37
N GLY A 407 -10.25 -14.67 16.80
CA GLY A 407 -9.46 -14.54 15.57
C GLY A 407 -8.01 -15.03 15.65
N HIS A 408 -7.37 -15.03 16.84
CA HIS A 408 -6.06 -15.65 17.02
C HIS A 408 -6.19 -17.15 17.19
N ASN A 409 -7.08 -17.58 18.10
CA ASN A 409 -7.26 -19.00 18.43
C ASN A 409 -7.71 -19.80 17.21
N GLU A 410 -8.76 -19.35 16.51
CA GLU A 410 -9.28 -20.00 15.31
C GLU A 410 -8.22 -20.05 14.19
N THR A 411 -7.37 -19.03 14.06
CA THR A 411 -6.27 -19.04 13.09
C THR A 411 -5.22 -20.08 13.44
N PHE A 412 -4.75 -20.13 14.69
CA PHE A 412 -3.73 -21.10 15.11
C PHE A 412 -4.28 -22.53 15.10
N GLU A 413 -5.51 -22.73 15.56
CA GLU A 413 -6.19 -24.03 15.51
C GLU A 413 -6.34 -24.52 14.06
N TYR A 414 -6.68 -23.62 13.12
CA TYR A 414 -6.74 -23.96 11.71
C TYR A 414 -5.37 -24.35 11.14
N ILE A 415 -4.33 -23.58 11.47
CA ILE A 415 -2.96 -23.87 11.01
C ILE A 415 -2.52 -25.25 11.48
N LEU A 416 -2.75 -25.58 12.76
CA LEU A 416 -2.33 -26.86 13.36
C LEU A 416 -3.30 -28.02 13.12
N ASP A 417 -4.53 -27.74 12.69
CA ASP A 417 -5.68 -28.68 12.72
C ASP A 417 -5.84 -29.36 14.09
N SER A 418 -5.62 -28.58 15.16
CA SER A 418 -5.60 -29.07 16.53
C SER A 418 -5.81 -27.92 17.52
N SER A 419 -6.74 -28.12 18.46
CA SER A 419 -6.91 -27.23 19.61
C SER A 419 -6.14 -27.70 20.85
N GLU A 420 -5.62 -28.93 20.85
CA GLU A 420 -4.78 -29.43 21.94
C GLU A 420 -3.36 -28.88 21.86
N ASP A 421 -2.91 -28.51 20.67
CA ASP A 421 -1.57 -27.95 20.40
C ASP A 421 -1.56 -26.40 20.39
N VAL A 422 -2.68 -25.76 20.77
CA VAL A 422 -2.78 -24.30 20.92
C VAL A 422 -3.08 -23.97 22.38
N THR A 423 -2.16 -23.24 23.01
CA THR A 423 -2.31 -22.78 24.39
C THR A 423 -2.45 -21.27 24.42
N VAL A 424 -3.40 -20.75 25.20
CA VAL A 424 -3.50 -19.31 25.51
C VAL A 424 -2.92 -19.05 26.90
N ASN A 425 -1.82 -18.29 26.97
CA ASN A 425 -1.21 -17.86 28.22
C ASN A 425 -1.15 -16.33 28.31
N LEU A 426 -2.05 -15.74 29.09
CA LEU A 426 -2.20 -14.29 29.15
C LEU A 426 -1.17 -13.64 30.08
N PRO A 427 -0.60 -12.48 29.69
CA PRO A 427 0.13 -11.62 30.60
C PRO A 427 -0.72 -11.24 31.82
N ASP A 428 -0.08 -11.13 32.99
CA ASP A 428 -0.75 -10.78 34.24
C ASP A 428 -1.56 -9.49 34.12
N GLY A 429 -2.83 -9.55 34.52
CA GLY A 429 -3.72 -8.39 34.48
C GLY A 429 -4.38 -8.12 33.13
N THR A 430 -4.11 -8.95 32.11
CA THR A 430 -4.77 -8.85 30.79
C THR A 430 -5.94 -9.81 30.66
N ASP A 431 -6.94 -9.42 29.85
CA ASP A 431 -8.09 -10.23 29.47
C ASP A 431 -8.67 -9.74 28.13
N ILE A 432 -9.77 -10.33 27.66
CA ILE A 432 -10.37 -9.97 26.37
C ILE A 432 -10.76 -8.49 26.24
N LEU A 433 -11.01 -7.78 27.35
CA LEU A 433 -11.29 -6.35 27.41
C LEU A 433 -10.02 -5.52 27.66
N ASN A 434 -9.14 -6.00 28.53
CA ASN A 434 -7.90 -5.34 28.96
C ASN A 434 -6.69 -5.93 28.23
N LEU A 435 -6.47 -5.50 26.98
CA LEU A 435 -5.29 -5.90 26.20
C LEU A 435 -4.25 -4.79 26.17
N THR A 436 -3.00 -5.18 25.98
CA THR A 436 -1.85 -4.31 25.69
C THR A 436 -1.02 -4.89 24.55
N GLU A 437 0.04 -4.20 24.15
CA GLU A 437 1.04 -4.63 23.18
C GLU A 437 1.62 -6.02 23.52
N ASN A 438 1.85 -6.30 24.80
CA ASN A 438 2.31 -7.61 25.30
C ASN A 438 1.37 -8.79 25.00
N ASN A 439 0.11 -8.53 24.59
CA ASN A 439 -0.78 -9.59 24.14
C ASN A 439 -0.53 -10.03 22.70
N TYR A 440 0.27 -9.31 21.91
CA TYR A 440 0.64 -9.67 20.54
C TYR A 440 2.00 -10.37 20.51
N HIS A 441 2.11 -11.40 21.36
CA HIS A 441 3.30 -12.19 21.59
C HIS A 441 2.97 -13.67 21.44
N TYR A 442 3.76 -14.39 20.66
CA TYR A 442 3.49 -15.77 20.28
C TYR A 442 4.76 -16.61 20.37
N SER A 443 4.67 -17.82 20.91
CA SER A 443 5.76 -18.80 20.92
C SER A 443 5.37 -20.00 20.07
N PHE A 444 6.22 -20.34 19.11
CA PHE A 444 6.10 -21.49 18.25
C PHE A 444 7.15 -22.51 18.69
N VAL A 445 6.72 -23.69 19.14
CA VAL A 445 7.61 -24.67 19.78
C VAL A 445 7.61 -25.96 18.98
N GLU A 446 8.78 -26.36 18.49
CA GLU A 446 8.96 -27.67 17.89
C GLU A 446 9.05 -28.73 19.00
N ILE A 447 8.05 -29.62 19.08
CA ILE A 447 7.87 -30.57 20.20
C ILE A 447 9.06 -31.52 20.33
N SER A 448 9.56 -32.04 19.21
CA SER A 448 10.61 -33.07 19.21
C SER A 448 11.98 -32.57 19.64
N THR A 449 12.31 -31.30 19.36
CA THR A 449 13.61 -30.69 19.66
C THR A 449 13.56 -29.80 20.91
N GLY A 450 12.39 -29.22 21.19
CA GLY A 450 12.21 -28.14 22.15
C GLY A 450 12.76 -26.79 21.66
N ASP A 451 13.11 -26.68 20.37
CA ASP A 451 13.47 -25.40 19.76
C ASP A 451 12.22 -24.51 19.68
N MET A 452 12.40 -23.21 19.89
CA MET A 452 11.31 -22.26 19.97
C MET A 452 11.65 -21.01 19.16
N VAL A 453 10.67 -20.50 18.44
CA VAL A 453 10.69 -19.16 17.86
C VAL A 453 9.63 -18.32 18.55
N VAL A 454 10.05 -17.18 19.06
CA VAL A 454 9.18 -16.19 19.68
C VAL A 454 9.01 -15.03 18.71
N VAL A 455 7.76 -14.65 18.45
CA VAL A 455 7.42 -13.53 17.57
C VAL A 455 6.54 -12.55 18.33
N SER A 456 6.95 -11.28 18.38
CA SER A 456 6.20 -10.18 18.99
C SER A 456 5.90 -9.12 17.95
N VAL A 457 4.68 -8.59 17.92
CA VAL A 457 4.40 -7.36 17.15
C VAL A 457 5.04 -6.18 17.86
N LYS A 458 5.75 -5.32 17.13
CA LYS A 458 6.37 -4.12 17.70
C LYS A 458 5.34 -3.09 18.15
N ASP A 459 5.69 -2.31 19.17
CA ASP A 459 4.79 -1.34 19.79
C ASP A 459 4.38 -0.21 18.83
N ASP A 460 5.26 0.21 17.93
CA ASP A 460 5.03 1.29 16.95
C ASP A 460 4.02 0.94 15.84
N ILE A 461 3.61 -0.32 15.77
CA ILE A 461 2.50 -0.76 14.90
C ILE A 461 1.16 -0.24 15.43
N PHE A 462 1.02 -0.08 16.75
CA PHE A 462 -0.21 0.39 17.37
C PHE A 462 -0.15 1.90 17.60
N PRO A 463 -1.17 2.69 17.21
CA PRO A 463 -1.21 4.10 17.54
C PRO A 463 -1.37 4.30 19.05
N ASP A 464 -0.81 5.38 19.57
CA ASP A 464 -0.92 5.74 20.99
C ASP A 464 -2.39 5.74 21.45
N GLY A 465 -2.67 5.10 22.59
CA GLY A 465 -4.02 4.98 23.13
C GLY A 465 -4.94 3.97 22.42
N PHE A 466 -4.45 3.20 21.44
CA PHE A 466 -5.23 2.20 20.71
C PHE A 466 -5.98 1.22 21.63
N PHE A 467 -5.28 0.68 22.64
CA PHE A 467 -5.85 -0.30 23.56
C PHE A 467 -6.94 0.28 24.47
N GLU A 468 -6.78 1.54 24.91
CA GLU A 468 -7.82 2.25 25.65
C GLU A 468 -9.06 2.47 24.78
N MET A 469 -8.86 2.90 23.53
CA MET A 469 -9.93 3.09 22.55
C MET A 469 -10.66 1.77 22.27
N ARG A 470 -9.91 0.66 22.12
CA ARG A 470 -10.46 -0.69 21.96
C ARG A 470 -11.37 -1.05 23.13
N MET A 471 -10.91 -0.85 24.36
CA MET A 471 -11.68 -1.15 25.57
C MET A 471 -12.99 -0.35 25.62
N LYS A 472 -12.94 0.96 25.34
CA LYS A 472 -14.13 1.82 25.24
C LYS A 472 -15.11 1.34 24.17
N CYS A 473 -14.60 0.90 23.02
CA CYS A 473 -15.40 0.35 21.94
C CYS A 473 -16.08 -0.97 22.33
N LYS A 474 -15.36 -1.88 22.96
CA LYS A 474 -15.88 -3.20 23.38
C LYS A 474 -16.88 -3.11 24.55
N THR A 475 -16.78 -2.09 25.38
CA THR A 475 -17.73 -1.84 26.49
C THR A 475 -18.96 -1.01 26.08
N ASN A 476 -19.11 -0.67 24.80
CA ASN A 476 -20.24 0.09 24.24
C ASN A 476 -20.45 1.48 24.88
N VAL A 477 -19.39 2.09 25.42
CA VAL A 477 -19.42 3.46 25.97
C VAL A 477 -18.87 4.50 24.99
N SER A 478 -18.43 4.07 23.81
CA SER A 478 -17.84 4.89 22.77
C SER A 478 -18.86 5.70 21.96
N THR A 479 -18.45 6.90 21.55
CA THR A 479 -19.17 7.73 20.58
C THR A 479 -19.07 7.15 19.15
N PRO A 480 -19.92 7.59 18.20
CA PRO A 480 -19.78 7.20 16.79
C PRO A 480 -18.42 7.55 16.18
N ASP A 481 -17.84 8.69 16.56
CA ASP A 481 -16.52 9.12 16.10
C ASP A 481 -15.41 8.23 16.67
N GLU A 482 -15.45 7.91 17.97
CA GLU A 482 -14.50 6.96 18.58
C GLU A 482 -14.57 5.58 17.91
N LYS A 483 -15.77 5.10 17.55
CA LYS A 483 -15.94 3.84 16.80
C LYS A 483 -15.34 3.92 15.40
N SER A 484 -15.47 5.07 14.74
CA SER A 484 -14.95 5.29 13.39
C SER A 484 -13.42 5.41 13.41
N ALA A 485 -12.86 6.15 14.37
CA ALA A 485 -11.42 6.25 14.61
C ALA A 485 -10.81 4.88 14.94
N PHE A 486 -11.50 4.08 15.78
CA PHE A 486 -11.08 2.72 16.08
C PHE A 486 -11.14 1.80 14.86
N LYS A 487 -12.17 1.93 14.00
CA LYS A 487 -12.26 1.18 12.74
C LYS A 487 -11.10 1.54 11.81
N LEU A 488 -10.76 2.82 11.70
CA LEU A 488 -9.63 3.31 10.90
C LEU A 488 -8.31 2.72 11.39
N ALA A 489 -8.01 2.85 12.69
CA ALA A 489 -6.80 2.31 13.30
C ALA A 489 -6.67 0.78 13.13
N LYS A 490 -7.79 0.05 13.24
CA LYS A 490 -7.78 -1.40 12.94
C LYS A 490 -7.41 -1.70 11.48
N ASN A 491 -7.90 -0.92 10.52
CA ASN A 491 -7.55 -1.15 9.12
C ASN A 491 -6.06 -0.88 8.88
N GLU A 492 -5.54 0.21 9.46
CA GLU A 492 -4.12 0.54 9.47
C GLU A 492 -3.26 -0.60 10.00
N ILE A 493 -3.52 -1.05 11.23
CA ILE A 493 -2.75 -2.13 11.86
C ILE A 493 -2.81 -3.40 11.00
N LYS A 494 -3.98 -3.76 10.47
CA LYS A 494 -4.14 -4.93 9.60
C LYS A 494 -3.27 -4.82 8.35
N GLU A 495 -3.30 -3.68 7.66
CA GLU A 495 -2.50 -3.50 6.44
C GLU A 495 -1.00 -3.46 6.74
N LYS A 496 -0.59 -2.73 7.78
CA LYS A 496 0.80 -2.72 8.25
C LYS A 496 1.33 -4.14 8.49
N ILE A 497 0.58 -4.94 9.25
CA ILE A 497 0.98 -6.31 9.58
C ILE A 497 1.09 -7.22 8.36
N LEU A 498 0.19 -7.07 7.38
CA LEU A 498 0.17 -7.92 6.20
C LEU A 498 1.28 -7.58 5.20
N TYR A 499 1.55 -6.28 5.01
CA TYR A 499 2.25 -5.80 3.82
C TYR A 499 3.53 -5.02 4.09
N LEU A 500 3.79 -4.55 5.32
CA LEU A 500 5.15 -4.06 5.64
C LEU A 500 6.13 -5.24 5.73
N PRO A 501 7.44 -4.99 5.53
CA PRO A 501 8.48 -5.97 5.78
C PRO A 501 8.35 -6.59 7.18
N ALA A 502 8.57 -7.90 7.29
CA ALA A 502 8.33 -8.63 8.54
C ALA A 502 9.25 -8.12 9.68
N GLU A 503 10.46 -7.70 9.34
CA GLU A 503 11.44 -7.09 10.24
C GLU A 503 11.04 -5.70 10.73
N GLU A 504 10.13 -5.01 10.05
CA GLU A 504 9.55 -3.75 10.51
C GLU A 504 8.41 -4.00 11.48
N VAL A 505 7.61 -5.04 11.26
CA VAL A 505 6.43 -5.38 12.06
C VAL A 505 6.76 -6.19 13.31
N PHE A 506 7.71 -7.12 13.23
CA PHE A 506 7.93 -8.14 14.23
C PHE A 506 9.33 -8.10 14.83
N GLU A 507 9.41 -8.38 16.13
CA GLU A 507 10.63 -8.85 16.79
C GLU A 507 10.62 -10.38 16.81
N VAL A 508 11.76 -11.00 16.45
CA VAL A 508 11.89 -12.45 16.37
C VAL A 508 13.08 -12.92 17.21
N GLU A 509 12.83 -13.83 18.14
CA GLU A 509 13.86 -14.49 18.95
C GLU A 509 13.84 -16.01 18.71
N TYR A 510 15.01 -16.58 18.43
CA TYR A 510 15.18 -18.04 18.32
C TYR A 510 15.87 -18.59 19.58
N ILE A 511 15.21 -19.55 20.22
CA ILE A 511 15.66 -20.18 21.47
C ILE A 511 15.87 -21.67 21.21
N LYS A 512 17.10 -22.15 21.41
CA LYS A 512 17.44 -23.55 21.20
C LYS A 512 17.03 -24.43 22.38
N GLY A 513 16.40 -25.56 22.08
CA GLY A 513 16.01 -26.60 23.02
C GLY A 513 17.19 -27.08 23.88
N GLY A 514 17.01 -27.07 25.19
CA GLY A 514 18.04 -27.47 26.17
C GLY A 514 19.07 -26.38 26.53
N SER A 515 18.93 -25.15 26.04
CA SER A 515 19.66 -23.99 26.57
C SER A 515 19.24 -23.72 28.02
N SER A 516 20.18 -23.79 28.96
CA SER A 516 19.99 -23.26 30.32
C SER A 516 20.20 -21.74 30.30
N THR A 517 19.35 -21.02 29.59
CA THR A 517 19.22 -19.58 29.78
C THR A 517 18.40 -19.39 31.05
N GLU A 518 18.95 -18.71 32.06
CA GLU A 518 18.16 -18.20 33.18
C GLU A 518 17.08 -17.32 32.56
N LEU A 519 15.86 -17.85 32.48
CA LEU A 519 14.68 -17.09 32.12
C LEU A 519 14.45 -16.04 33.21
N THR A 520 15.03 -14.87 33.02
CA THR A 520 14.79 -13.72 33.89
C THR A 520 13.34 -13.31 33.76
N ALA A 521 12.74 -12.87 34.87
CA ALA A 521 11.30 -12.57 35.02
C ALA A 521 10.74 -11.49 34.06
N GLU A 522 11.56 -10.94 33.17
CA GLU A 522 11.15 -10.07 32.06
C GLU A 522 10.74 -10.85 30.79
N ILE A 523 11.05 -12.16 30.68
CA ILE A 523 10.85 -12.98 29.47
C ILE A 523 9.81 -14.10 29.68
N ILE A 524 9.14 -14.16 30.85
CA ILE A 524 8.02 -15.09 31.09
C ILE A 524 6.92 -14.39 31.90
N PRO A 525 5.67 -14.25 31.41
CA PRO A 525 4.53 -14.19 32.31
C PRO A 525 4.32 -15.59 32.91
N ALA A 526 4.87 -15.75 34.12
CA ALA A 526 4.65 -16.81 35.09
C ALA A 526 4.12 -18.17 34.59
N ILE A 527 5.02 -19.13 34.33
CA ILE A 527 4.67 -20.56 34.42
C ILE A 527 4.50 -20.92 35.89
N SER A 528 3.27 -21.28 36.32
CA SER A 528 2.95 -22.45 37.16
C SER A 528 1.61 -22.31 37.88
N MET A 529 0.59 -23.06 37.45
CA MET A 529 0.04 -24.23 38.16
C MET A 529 -1.34 -24.56 37.61
N THR A 530 -1.53 -25.84 37.28
CA THR A 530 -2.78 -26.52 36.94
C THR A 530 -4.01 -25.93 37.65
N VAL A 531 -4.92 -25.33 36.89
CA VAL A 531 -6.30 -25.09 37.31
C VAL A 531 -7.22 -25.74 36.29
N THR A 532 -8.16 -26.53 36.82
CA THR A 532 -9.18 -27.30 36.10
C THR A 532 -9.96 -26.45 35.11
N THR A 533 -9.97 -26.90 33.86
CA THR A 533 -10.82 -26.41 32.77
C THR A 533 -12.29 -26.45 33.14
N SER A 534 -12.92 -25.28 33.19
CA SER A 534 -14.37 -25.15 32.99
C SER A 534 -14.58 -24.30 31.74
N SER A 535 -14.94 -24.94 30.64
CA SER A 535 -15.35 -24.30 29.40
C SER A 535 -16.59 -23.43 29.68
N VAL A 536 -16.46 -22.12 29.48
CA VAL A 536 -17.62 -21.23 29.38
C VAL A 536 -17.69 -20.77 27.93
N ASP A 537 -18.74 -21.21 27.25
CA ASP A 537 -19.11 -20.83 25.89
C ASP A 537 -19.61 -19.37 25.90
N PHE A 538 -18.83 -18.48 25.30
CA PHE A 538 -19.24 -17.12 24.99
C PHE A 538 -19.33 -17.02 23.47
N GLY A 539 -20.49 -17.42 22.94
CA GLY A 539 -20.70 -17.61 21.50
C GLY A 539 -20.14 -16.52 20.58
N LYS A 540 -19.77 -16.97 19.37
CA LYS A 540 -19.20 -16.24 18.23
C LYS A 540 -19.42 -14.72 18.25
N VAL A 541 -18.32 -13.96 18.33
CA VAL A 541 -18.26 -12.49 18.30
C VAL A 541 -17.71 -11.97 16.98
#